data_AF-A0A1S3YY47-F1
#
_entry.id   AF-A0A1S3YY47-F1
#
_cell.length_a   1.000
_cell.length_b   1.000
_cell.length_c   1.000
_cell.angle_alpha   90.00
_cell.angle_beta   90.00
_cell.angle_gamma   90.00
#
_symmetry.space_group_name_H-M   'P 1'
#
loop_
_entity.id
_entity.type
_entity.pdbx_description
1 polymer ?
#
loop_
_entity_poly.entity_id
_entity_poly.type
_entity_poly.pdbx_seq_one_letter_code
_entity_poly.pdbx_strand_id
1 'polypeptide(L)'
;MSDIVFLRAWTQVEVPSFYNPLTTALQPRDKTWQGMKTVAELRREHNLPVPFNKDSLYKPIERKLKKFNPLVIPKALQKDLPFASKPKDTPARKRPPLEGRRAVVMEPHERKVLANIQHLRLIQHEKMKKRKLKEGEKKKALEAERIKEEQLSKKRQREERRERYRAQDKLKKKARRE
;
A
#
# COMPACT_ATOMS: atom_id res chain seq x y z
N MET A 1 -2.33 19.16 6.59
CA MET A 1 -1.07 19.24 7.34
C MET A 1 -1.09 18.22 8.46
N SER A 2 -1.04 16.93 8.12
CA SER A 2 -1.08 15.81 9.09
C SER A 2 0.23 15.01 9.11
N ASP A 3 1.23 15.48 8.38
CA ASP A 3 2.50 14.78 8.20
C ASP A 3 3.41 15.03 9.41
N ILE A 4 4.28 14.06 9.70
CA ILE A 4 5.28 14.14 10.75
C ILE A 4 6.65 14.29 10.09
N VAL A 5 7.36 15.36 10.40
CA VAL A 5 8.73 15.60 9.92
C VAL A 5 9.70 15.12 11.01
N PHE A 6 10.59 14.18 10.68
CA PHE A 6 11.60 13.67 11.62
C PHE A 6 12.99 13.66 11.00
N LEU A 7 14.01 13.95 11.83
CA LEU A 7 15.42 13.84 11.49
C LEU A 7 15.99 12.58 12.14
N ARG A 8 16.60 11.71 11.34
CA ARG A 8 17.26 10.50 11.83
C ARG A 8 18.73 10.78 12.12
N ALA A 9 19.10 10.74 13.40
CA ALA A 9 20.48 10.93 13.87
C ALA A 9 20.97 9.67 14.63
N TRP A 10 22.29 9.62 14.84
CA TRP A 10 22.95 8.59 15.63
C TRP A 10 23.57 9.22 16.88
N THR A 11 23.46 8.55 18.02
CA THR A 11 23.96 9.04 19.31
C THR A 11 24.93 8.02 19.88
N GLN A 12 26.05 8.47 20.45
CA GLN A 12 26.98 7.60 21.16
C GLN A 12 26.38 7.23 22.54
N VAL A 13 26.41 5.94 22.88
CA VAL A 13 25.98 5.43 24.19
C VAL A 13 27.19 4.76 24.83
N GLU A 14 27.54 5.21 26.04
CA GLU A 14 28.65 4.64 26.81
C GLU A 14 28.26 3.29 27.44
N VAL A 15 29.20 2.35 27.50
CA VAL A 15 28.98 1.04 28.11
C VAL A 15 29.48 1.08 29.56
N PRO A 16 28.64 0.76 30.56
CA PRO A 16 29.09 0.74 31.95
C PRO A 16 30.10 -0.40 32.16
N SER A 17 31.27 -0.07 32.73
CA SER A 17 32.30 -1.04 33.09
C SER A 17 31.94 -1.71 34.42
N PHE A 18 31.25 -2.86 34.34
CA PHE A 18 30.90 -3.67 35.51
C PHE A 18 31.46 -5.09 35.36
N TYR A 19 32.17 -5.58 36.40
CA TYR A 19 32.73 -6.92 36.44
C TYR A 19 32.51 -7.52 37.83
N ASN A 20 31.87 -8.69 37.89
CA ASN A 20 31.66 -9.45 39.13
C ASN A 20 32.02 -10.93 38.90
N PRO A 21 33.15 -11.42 39.45
CA PRO A 21 33.55 -12.81 39.30
C PRO A 21 32.64 -13.75 40.12
N LEU A 22 32.39 -14.94 39.58
CA LEU A 22 31.60 -15.96 40.27
C LEU A 22 32.47 -16.68 41.31
N THR A 23 32.22 -16.42 42.59
CA THR A 23 33.02 -16.96 43.71
C THR A 23 32.28 -18.05 44.49
N THR A 24 31.43 -18.84 43.84
CA THR A 24 30.58 -19.85 44.49
C THR A 24 31.40 -20.87 45.29
N ALA A 25 32.59 -21.27 44.80
CA ALA A 25 33.46 -22.22 45.49
C ALA A 25 34.12 -21.65 46.77
N LEU A 26 34.20 -20.31 46.89
CA LEU A 26 34.77 -19.64 48.06
C LEU A 26 33.72 -19.37 49.15
N GLN A 27 32.43 -19.63 48.88
CA GLN A 27 31.35 -19.40 49.82
C GLN A 27 31.09 -20.64 50.69
N PRO A 28 30.65 -20.46 51.96
CA PRO A 28 30.16 -21.55 52.79
C PRO A 28 29.03 -22.31 52.09
N ARG A 29 28.98 -23.64 52.24
CA ARG A 29 27.98 -24.50 51.56
C ARG A 29 26.53 -24.13 51.89
N ASP A 30 26.30 -23.43 53.00
CA ASP A 30 24.98 -22.99 53.45
C ASP A 30 24.47 -21.72 52.73
N LYS A 31 25.32 -21.03 51.97
CA LYS A 31 24.97 -19.77 51.29
C LYS A 31 25.01 -19.92 49.78
N THR A 32 23.97 -19.43 49.11
CA THR A 32 23.93 -19.30 47.65
C THR A 32 24.55 -17.98 47.21
N TRP A 33 25.26 -18.01 46.08
CA TRP A 33 25.83 -16.79 45.50
C TRP A 33 24.73 -15.84 45.03
N GLN A 34 24.83 -14.57 45.41
CA GLN A 34 23.87 -13.52 45.05
C GLN A 34 24.50 -12.59 44.02
N GLY A 35 23.92 -12.57 42.82
CA GLY A 35 24.30 -11.68 41.73
C GLY A 35 23.50 -10.37 41.70
N MET A 36 23.73 -9.59 40.64
CA MET A 36 22.90 -8.42 40.35
C MET A 36 21.49 -8.87 39.97
N LYS A 37 20.47 -8.27 40.61
CA LYS A 37 19.07 -8.54 40.30
C LYS A 37 18.69 -8.03 38.92
N THR A 38 17.75 -8.71 38.28
CA THR A 38 17.21 -8.26 36.99
C THR A 38 16.32 -7.03 37.18
N VAL A 39 16.14 -6.25 36.11
CA VAL A 39 15.21 -5.10 36.12
C VAL A 39 13.78 -5.53 36.50
N ALA A 40 13.37 -6.74 36.13
CA ALA A 40 12.06 -7.29 36.46
C ALA A 40 11.92 -7.62 37.95
N GLU A 41 12.94 -8.24 38.55
CA GLU A 41 13.00 -8.53 39.99
C GLU A 41 12.98 -7.25 40.83
N LEU A 42 13.86 -6.29 40.50
CA LEU A 42 13.92 -4.99 41.18
C LEU A 42 12.56 -4.27 41.12
N ARG A 43 11.90 -4.28 39.96
CA ARG A 43 10.58 -3.69 39.81
C ARG A 43 9.51 -4.38 40.66
N ARG A 44 9.55 -5.71 40.77
CA ARG A 44 8.62 -6.46 41.63
C ARG A 44 8.84 -6.15 43.11
N GLU A 45 10.08 -6.16 43.58
CA GLU A 45 10.41 -5.87 44.98
C GLU A 45 10.04 -4.45 45.39
N HIS A 46 10.27 -3.48 44.50
CA HIS A 46 9.94 -2.07 44.73
C HIS A 46 8.52 -1.68 44.30
N ASN A 47 7.68 -2.64 43.88
CA ASN A 47 6.32 -2.40 43.37
C ASN A 47 6.24 -1.31 42.27
N LEU A 48 7.21 -1.30 41.35
CA LEU A 48 7.31 -0.33 40.26
C LEU A 48 6.71 -0.86 38.95
N PRO A 49 5.76 -0.15 38.31
CA PRO A 49 5.18 -0.57 37.04
C PRO A 49 6.17 -0.39 35.87
N VAL A 50 6.04 -1.22 34.84
CA VAL A 50 6.84 -1.11 33.60
C VAL A 50 6.44 0.17 32.84
N PRO A 51 7.39 1.01 32.38
CA PRO A 51 7.08 2.23 31.65
C PRO A 51 6.42 1.88 30.31
N PHE A 52 5.27 2.49 30.05
CA PHE A 52 4.47 2.22 28.87
C PHE A 52 3.99 3.52 28.22
N ASN A 53 4.39 3.76 26.97
CA ASN A 53 3.91 4.90 26.19
C ASN A 53 2.69 4.48 25.35
N LYS A 54 1.54 5.13 25.59
CA LYS A 54 0.27 4.85 24.90
C LYS A 54 0.31 5.14 23.39
N ASP A 55 1.19 6.04 22.96
CA ASP A 55 1.33 6.42 21.55
C ASP A 55 2.26 5.49 20.77
N SER A 56 3.12 4.75 21.46
CA SER A 56 3.98 3.70 20.87
C SER A 56 3.23 2.38 20.64
N LEU A 57 2.02 2.24 21.20
CA LEU A 57 1.21 1.04 21.00
C LEU A 57 0.64 1.01 19.58
N TYR A 58 0.95 -0.06 18.85
CA TYR A 58 0.33 -0.31 17.54
C TYR A 58 -1.18 -0.45 17.67
N LYS A 59 -1.92 0.29 16.83
CA LYS A 59 -3.38 0.28 16.78
C LYS A 59 -3.83 -0.08 15.36
N PRO A 60 -4.96 -0.79 15.17
CA PRO A 60 -5.52 -1.00 13.84
C PRO A 60 -5.91 0.35 13.21
N ILE A 61 -5.51 0.56 11.96
CA ILE A 61 -5.77 1.82 11.23
C ILE A 61 -6.82 1.56 10.16
N GLU A 62 -8.02 2.07 10.36
CA GLU A 62 -9.09 2.06 9.34
C GLU A 62 -8.92 3.22 8.37
N ARG A 63 -8.57 2.91 7.11
CA ARG A 63 -8.37 3.93 6.08
C ARG A 63 -9.66 4.21 5.34
N LYS A 64 -10.17 5.45 5.48
CA LYS A 64 -11.31 5.93 4.69
C LYS A 64 -10.95 6.02 3.21
N LEU A 65 -11.93 5.76 2.33
CA LEU A 65 -11.74 5.92 0.89
C LEU A 65 -11.45 7.39 0.54
N LYS A 66 -10.28 7.63 -0.05
CA LYS A 66 -9.86 8.97 -0.48
C LYS A 66 -10.54 9.33 -1.81
N LYS A 67 -11.49 10.27 -1.77
CA LYS A 67 -12.08 10.90 -2.97
C LYS A 67 -11.35 12.21 -3.25
N PHE A 68 -10.72 12.31 -4.41
CA PHE A 68 -10.05 13.53 -4.83
C PHE A 68 -11.04 14.54 -5.41
N ASN A 69 -10.71 15.81 -5.30
CA ASN A 69 -11.49 16.88 -5.92
C ASN A 69 -11.43 16.76 -7.45
N PRO A 70 -12.50 17.12 -8.16
CA PRO A 70 -12.47 17.18 -9.62
C PRO A 70 -11.46 18.23 -10.10
N LEU A 71 -11.00 18.07 -11.34
CA LEU A 71 -10.12 19.04 -11.98
C LEU A 71 -10.85 20.37 -12.18
N VAL A 72 -10.29 21.47 -11.66
CA VAL A 72 -10.81 22.83 -11.85
C VAL A 72 -9.83 23.57 -12.75
N ILE A 73 -10.30 23.94 -13.95
CA ILE A 73 -9.48 24.69 -14.90
C ILE A 73 -9.56 26.18 -14.55
N PRO A 74 -8.43 26.89 -14.44
CA PRO A 74 -8.43 28.34 -14.22
C PRO A 74 -9.20 29.07 -15.32
N LYS A 75 -10.00 30.07 -14.94
CA LYS A 75 -10.86 30.82 -15.88
C LYS A 75 -10.08 31.53 -16.99
N ALA A 76 -8.86 32.00 -16.69
CA ALA A 76 -7.98 32.62 -17.67
C ALA A 76 -7.63 31.62 -18.77
N LEU A 77 -7.07 30.47 -18.38
CA LEU A 77 -6.74 29.38 -19.30
C LEU A 77 -7.96 28.92 -20.11
N GLN A 78 -9.12 28.75 -19.46
CA GLN A 78 -10.34 28.31 -20.14
C GLN A 78 -10.80 29.28 -21.25
N LYS A 79 -10.50 30.59 -21.13
CA LYS A 79 -10.83 31.57 -22.17
C LYS A 79 -9.92 31.42 -23.38
N ASP A 80 -8.64 31.17 -23.16
CA ASP A 80 -7.59 31.10 -24.19
C ASP A 80 -7.57 29.75 -24.94
N LEU A 81 -8.25 28.72 -24.41
CA LEU A 81 -8.32 27.41 -25.04
C LEU A 81 -9.02 27.46 -26.42
N PRO A 82 -8.49 26.74 -27.43
CA PRO A 82 -9.14 26.63 -28.72
C PRO A 82 -10.49 25.91 -28.59
N PHE A 83 -11.43 26.26 -29.46
CA PHE A 83 -12.83 25.83 -29.39
C PHE A 83 -13.01 24.32 -29.23
N ALA A 84 -12.23 23.51 -29.95
CA ALA A 84 -12.29 22.05 -29.88
C ALA A 84 -11.98 21.48 -28.48
N SER A 85 -11.09 22.14 -27.73
CA SER A 85 -10.61 21.70 -26.41
C SER A 85 -11.36 22.33 -25.24
N LYS A 86 -12.22 23.32 -25.50
CA LYS A 86 -12.90 24.09 -24.46
C LYS A 86 -13.97 23.24 -23.77
N PRO A 87 -13.98 23.13 -22.43
CA PRO A 87 -15.02 22.42 -21.70
C PRO A 87 -16.41 23.00 -21.97
N LYS A 88 -17.39 22.13 -22.21
CA LYS A 88 -18.79 22.48 -22.49
C LYS A 88 -19.66 22.37 -21.24
N ASP A 89 -19.21 22.98 -20.14
CA ASP A 89 -19.94 22.94 -18.88
C ASP A 89 -21.13 23.89 -18.92
N THR A 90 -22.34 23.35 -18.88
CA THR A 90 -23.57 24.14 -18.82
C THR A 90 -23.91 24.48 -17.37
N PRO A 91 -23.98 25.78 -16.99
CA PRO A 91 -24.35 26.14 -15.63
C PRO A 91 -25.79 25.73 -15.33
N ALA A 92 -26.05 25.37 -14.07
CA ALA A 92 -27.40 25.07 -13.62
C ALA A 92 -28.33 26.28 -13.85
N ARG A 93 -29.50 26.04 -14.43
CA ARG A 93 -30.49 27.11 -14.69
C ARG A 93 -31.05 27.62 -13.37
N LYS A 94 -31.07 28.94 -13.18
CA LYS A 94 -31.63 29.60 -11.98
C LYS A 94 -33.17 29.53 -11.92
N ARG A 95 -33.83 29.51 -13.09
CA ARG A 95 -35.30 29.47 -13.19
C ARG A 95 -35.74 28.12 -13.76
N PRO A 96 -36.76 27.47 -13.18
CA PRO A 96 -37.25 26.19 -13.68
C PRO A 96 -37.90 26.38 -15.06
N PRO A 97 -37.67 25.46 -16.01
CA PRO A 97 -38.34 25.49 -17.30
C PRO A 97 -39.85 25.23 -17.14
N LEU A 98 -40.63 25.59 -18.15
CA LEU A 98 -42.08 25.37 -18.18
C LEU A 98 -42.43 23.88 -17.97
N GLU A 99 -41.66 22.97 -18.55
CA GLU A 99 -41.81 21.52 -18.38
C GLU A 99 -41.72 21.07 -16.91
N GLY A 100 -40.77 21.62 -16.17
CA GLY A 100 -40.62 21.31 -14.74
C GLY A 100 -41.78 21.84 -13.90
N ARG A 101 -42.42 22.93 -14.32
CA ARG A 101 -43.62 23.48 -13.65
C ARG A 101 -44.88 22.68 -13.96
N ARG A 102 -44.94 22.04 -15.13
CA ARG A 102 -46.07 21.22 -15.60
C ARG A 102 -45.87 19.73 -15.35
N ALA A 103 -44.85 19.35 -14.57
CA ALA A 103 -44.56 17.94 -14.31
C ALA A 103 -45.68 17.31 -13.47
N VAL A 104 -46.15 16.14 -13.91
CA VAL A 104 -47.12 15.33 -13.17
C VAL A 104 -46.42 14.72 -11.95
N VAL A 105 -47.04 14.89 -10.78
CA VAL A 105 -46.52 14.37 -9.52
C VAL A 105 -46.85 12.88 -9.42
N MET A 106 -45.83 12.04 -9.23
CA MET A 106 -46.01 10.59 -9.11
C MET A 106 -46.80 10.22 -7.84
N GLU A 107 -47.63 9.19 -7.96
CA GLU A 107 -48.38 8.58 -6.87
C GLU A 107 -47.45 7.88 -5.85
N PRO A 108 -47.86 7.72 -4.58
CA PRO A 108 -47.01 7.10 -3.56
C PRO A 108 -46.54 5.68 -3.90
N HIS A 109 -47.37 4.88 -4.57
CA HIS A 109 -46.99 3.54 -5.03
C HIS A 109 -45.90 3.59 -6.12
N GLU A 110 -46.08 4.44 -7.13
CA GLU A 110 -45.12 4.61 -8.22
C GLU A 110 -43.76 5.08 -7.71
N ARG A 111 -43.75 5.98 -6.71
CA ARG A 111 -42.52 6.41 -6.04
C ARG A 111 -41.78 5.24 -5.38
N LYS A 112 -42.51 4.34 -4.70
CA LYS A 112 -41.93 3.13 -4.08
C LYS A 112 -41.36 2.20 -5.15
N VAL A 113 -42.09 1.98 -6.24
CA VAL A 113 -41.62 1.15 -7.37
C VAL A 113 -40.35 1.76 -7.99
N LEU A 114 -40.34 3.07 -8.23
CA LEU A 114 -39.18 3.78 -8.78
C LEU A 114 -37.96 3.67 -7.85
N ALA A 115 -38.15 3.87 -6.54
CA ALA A 115 -37.08 3.73 -5.56
C ALA A 115 -36.48 2.32 -5.57
N ASN A 116 -37.33 1.28 -5.64
CA ASN A 116 -36.87 -0.11 -5.73
C ASN A 116 -36.06 -0.35 -7.02
N ILE A 117 -36.52 0.17 -8.16
CA ILE A 117 -35.78 0.06 -9.43
C ILE A 117 -34.41 0.77 -9.32
N GLN A 118 -34.34 1.94 -8.69
CA GLN A 118 -33.09 2.66 -8.46
C GLN A 118 -32.12 1.85 -7.59
N HIS A 119 -32.60 1.25 -6.50
CA HIS A 119 -31.80 0.38 -5.64
C HIS A 119 -31.26 -0.84 -6.39
N LEU A 120 -32.09 -1.52 -7.19
CA LEU A 120 -31.67 -2.66 -7.99
C LEU A 120 -30.57 -2.29 -9.00
N ARG A 121 -30.72 -1.15 -9.68
CA ARG A 121 -29.70 -0.63 -10.61
C ARG A 121 -28.38 -0.33 -9.89
N LEU A 122 -28.44 0.26 -8.69
CA LEU A 122 -27.26 0.55 -7.89
C LEU A 122 -26.54 -0.75 -7.47
N ILE A 123 -27.28 -1.74 -6.97
CA ILE A 123 -26.74 -3.06 -6.59
C ILE A 123 -26.05 -3.74 -7.79
N GLN A 124 -26.71 -3.74 -8.95
CA GLN A 124 -26.14 -4.30 -10.17
C GLN A 124 -24.84 -3.60 -10.58
N HIS A 125 -24.83 -2.26 -10.57
CA HIS A 125 -23.65 -1.47 -10.92
C HIS A 125 -22.48 -1.75 -9.96
N GLU A 126 -22.73 -1.79 -8.65
CA GLU A 126 -21.69 -2.12 -7.67
C GLU A 126 -21.17 -3.55 -7.83
N LYS A 127 -22.04 -4.53 -8.08
CA LYS A 127 -21.66 -5.92 -8.34
C LYS A 127 -20.75 -6.02 -9.56
N MET A 128 -21.12 -5.35 -10.65
CA MET A 128 -20.32 -5.32 -11.88
C MET A 128 -18.98 -4.61 -11.67
N LYS A 129 -18.95 -3.52 -10.91
CA LYS A 129 -17.70 -2.82 -10.54
C LYS A 129 -16.77 -3.72 -9.73
N LYS A 130 -17.27 -4.39 -8.70
CA LYS A 130 -16.50 -5.33 -7.87
C LYS A 130 -15.95 -6.49 -8.70
N ARG A 131 -16.76 -7.05 -9.62
CA ARG A 131 -16.32 -8.11 -10.55
C ARG A 131 -15.18 -7.63 -11.45
N LYS A 132 -15.33 -6.46 -12.09
CA LYS A 132 -14.29 -5.89 -12.96
C LYS A 132 -12.98 -5.62 -12.22
N LEU A 133 -13.05 -5.13 -10.98
CA LEU A 133 -11.85 -4.91 -10.14
C LEU A 133 -11.11 -6.22 -9.87
N LYS A 134 -11.83 -7.26 -9.42
CA LYS A 134 -11.24 -8.59 -9.18
C LYS A 134 -10.65 -9.22 -10.45
N GLU A 135 -11.34 -9.10 -11.59
CA GLU A 135 -10.83 -9.58 -12.88
C GLU A 135 -9.57 -8.81 -13.30
N GLY A 136 -9.53 -7.48 -13.06
CA GLY A 136 -8.35 -6.65 -13.29
C GLY A 136 -7.16 -7.05 -12.41
N GLU A 137 -7.38 -7.34 -11.13
CA GLU A 137 -6.35 -7.84 -10.22
C GLU A 137 -5.77 -9.18 -10.69
N LYS A 138 -6.63 -10.13 -11.08
CA LYS A 138 -6.20 -11.43 -11.64
C LYS A 138 -5.38 -11.27 -12.92
N LYS A 139 -5.83 -10.40 -13.83
CA LYS A 139 -5.09 -10.12 -15.08
C LYS A 139 -3.72 -9.53 -14.81
N LYS A 140 -3.61 -8.57 -13.87
CA LYS A 140 -2.33 -7.99 -13.47
C LYS A 140 -1.38 -9.01 -12.85
N ALA A 141 -1.89 -9.92 -12.02
CA ALA A 141 -1.09 -11.00 -11.45
C ALA A 141 -0.55 -11.93 -12.53
N LEU A 142 -1.42 -12.38 -13.46
CA LEU A 142 -1.04 -13.21 -14.58
C LEU A 142 -0.03 -12.53 -15.52
N GLU A 143 -0.24 -11.24 -15.80
CA GLU A 143 0.68 -10.44 -16.61
C GLU A 143 2.06 -10.33 -15.95
N ALA A 144 2.11 -10.13 -14.63
CA ALA A 144 3.36 -10.09 -13.88
C ALA A 144 4.09 -11.45 -13.92
N GLU A 145 3.37 -12.57 -13.84
CA GLU A 145 3.94 -13.91 -14.01
C GLU A 145 4.47 -14.13 -15.41
N ARG A 146 3.67 -13.78 -16.44
CA ARG A 146 4.09 -13.89 -17.84
C ARG A 146 5.33 -13.06 -18.15
N ILE A 147 5.44 -11.85 -17.58
CA ILE A 147 6.63 -11.01 -17.72
C ILE A 147 7.85 -11.69 -17.08
N LYS A 148 7.71 -12.31 -15.91
CA LYS A 148 8.82 -13.07 -15.27
C LYS A 148 9.24 -14.26 -16.12
N GLU A 149 8.29 -15.01 -16.65
CA GLU A 149 8.56 -16.16 -17.53
C GLU A 149 9.21 -15.73 -18.85
N GLU A 150 8.73 -14.66 -19.48
CA GLU A 150 9.35 -14.08 -20.68
C GLU A 150 10.79 -13.61 -20.40
N GLN A 151 11.06 -13.05 -19.22
CA GLN A 151 12.42 -12.67 -18.83
C GLN A 151 13.32 -13.90 -18.66
N LEU A 152 12.81 -14.98 -18.06
CA LEU A 152 13.55 -16.24 -17.90
C LEU A 152 13.80 -16.92 -19.25
N SER A 153 12.80 -16.99 -20.12
CA SER A 153 12.95 -17.58 -21.46
C SER A 153 13.93 -16.78 -22.33
N LYS A 154 13.88 -15.44 -22.29
CA LYS A 154 14.86 -14.56 -22.95
C LYS A 154 16.28 -14.80 -22.45
N LYS A 155 16.47 -15.00 -21.13
CA LYS A 155 17.78 -15.36 -20.55
C LYS A 155 18.28 -16.72 -21.06
N ARG A 156 17.43 -17.74 -21.03
CA ARG A 156 17.74 -19.09 -21.55
C ARG A 156 18.13 -19.06 -23.04
N GLN A 157 17.31 -18.41 -23.88
CA GLN A 157 17.61 -18.26 -25.31
C GLN A 157 18.92 -17.51 -25.58
N ARG A 158 19.27 -16.53 -24.74
CA ARG A 158 20.55 -15.81 -24.83
C ARG A 158 21.74 -16.72 -24.51
N GLU A 159 21.63 -17.55 -23.47
CA GLU A 159 22.65 -18.52 -23.10
C GLU A 159 22.83 -19.59 -24.17
N GLU A 160 21.74 -20.22 -24.64
CA GLU A 160 21.79 -21.20 -25.73
C GLU A 160 22.41 -20.61 -27.01
N ARG A 161 22.08 -19.36 -27.35
CA ARG A 161 22.67 -18.68 -28.52
C ARG A 161 24.17 -18.48 -28.33
N ARG A 162 24.62 -18.10 -27.13
CA ARG A 162 26.05 -17.95 -26.81
C ARG A 162 26.78 -19.28 -26.92
N GLU A 163 26.21 -20.37 -26.42
CA GLU A 163 26.79 -21.71 -26.51
C GLU A 163 26.90 -22.19 -27.96
N ARG A 164 25.83 -22.02 -28.76
CA ARG A 164 25.83 -22.34 -30.19
C ARG A 164 26.97 -21.64 -30.93
N TYR A 165 27.14 -20.33 -30.74
CA TYR A 165 28.24 -19.59 -31.39
C TYR A 165 29.62 -20.00 -30.88
N ARG A 166 29.79 -20.32 -29.59
CA ARG A 166 31.05 -20.84 -29.04
C ARG A 166 31.43 -22.18 -29.65
N ALA A 167 30.47 -23.09 -29.82
CA ALA A 167 30.69 -24.38 -30.45
C ALA A 167 31.07 -24.23 -31.93
N GLN A 168 30.35 -23.38 -32.67
CA GLN A 168 30.68 -23.07 -34.08
C GLN A 168 32.07 -22.45 -34.23
N ASP A 169 32.48 -21.52 -33.35
CA ASP A 169 33.81 -20.93 -33.40
C ASP A 169 34.92 -21.96 -33.11
N LYS A 170 34.71 -22.86 -32.14
CA LYS A 170 35.63 -23.98 -31.87
C LYS A 170 35.78 -24.92 -33.06
N LEU A 171 34.66 -25.29 -33.73
CA LEU A 171 34.69 -26.11 -34.93
C LEU A 171 35.43 -25.42 -36.08
N LYS A 172 35.15 -24.13 -36.33
CA LYS A 172 35.87 -23.33 -37.34
C LYS A 172 37.36 -23.21 -37.05
N LYS A 173 37.77 -23.07 -35.78
CA LYS A 173 39.19 -23.04 -35.39
C LYS A 173 39.89 -24.37 -35.58
N LYS A 174 39.22 -25.50 -35.30
CA LYS A 174 39.77 -26.84 -35.60
C LYS A 174 39.97 -27.03 -37.10
N ALA A 175 38.96 -26.72 -37.90
CA ALA A 175 39.03 -26.82 -39.37
C ALA A 175 40.04 -25.86 -40.03
N ARG A 176 40.58 -24.88 -39.30
CA ARG A 176 41.67 -23.99 -39.77
C ARG A 176 43.07 -24.45 -39.34
N ARG A 177 43.16 -25.42 -38.43
CA ARG A 177 44.42 -25.97 -37.90
C ARG A 177 44.82 -27.28 -38.57
N GLU A 178 43.86 -27.99 -39.17
CA GLU A 178 44.06 -29.04 -40.17
C GLU A 178 44.30 -28.40 -41.55
#